data_AF-A0A974YQI1-F1
#
_entry.id   AF-A0A974YQI1-F1
#
_cell.length_a   1.000
_cell.length_b   1.000
_cell.length_c   1.000
_cell.angle_alpha   90.00
_cell.angle_beta   90.00
_cell.angle_gamma   90.00
#
_symmetry.space_group_name_H-M   'P 1'
#
loop_
_entity.id
_entity.type
_entity.pdbx_description
1 polymer ?
#
loop_
_entity_poly.entity_id
_entity_poly.type
_entity_poly.pdbx_seq_one_letter_code
_entity_poly.pdbx_strand_id
1 'polypeptide(L)'
;MVTRIFAAAGFIAAGCAATAAEDLSGRYKVNGTLANGRTYSNWAVIKMSSENTCDITWSDGTKGVCMLNGTTLSYASVILPGLPGGEHPFGEICVKAEPQVGVYQVAPDGSMEGAYFDNTSNKGGHEKLTPVR
;
A
#
# COMPACT_ATOMS: atom_id res chain seq x y z
N MET A 1 -38.19 -24.26 51.13
CA MET A 1 -38.69 -23.36 50.07
C MET A 1 -38.03 -22.02 50.34
N VAL A 2 -37.07 -21.50 49.58
CA VAL A 2 -37.13 -21.14 48.16
C VAL A 2 -35.73 -21.24 47.51
N THR A 3 -35.79 -21.75 46.28
CA THR A 3 -34.91 -21.80 45.10
C THR A 3 -33.59 -21.00 45.03
N ARG A 4 -32.60 -21.68 44.44
CA ARG A 4 -31.23 -21.31 44.04
C ARG A 4 -31.11 -20.09 43.11
N ILE A 5 -29.99 -19.36 43.18
CA ILE A 5 -29.44 -18.61 42.04
C ILE A 5 -27.92 -18.89 41.95
N PHE A 6 -27.52 -19.62 40.90
CA PHE A 6 -26.15 -19.69 40.42
C PHE A 6 -25.83 -18.38 39.69
N ALA A 7 -24.82 -17.64 40.12
CA ALA A 7 -24.26 -16.53 39.35
C ALA A 7 -22.86 -16.91 38.86
N ALA A 8 -22.81 -17.66 37.76
CA ALA A 8 -21.62 -17.80 36.94
C ALA A 8 -21.62 -16.66 35.92
N ALA A 9 -20.88 -15.58 36.21
CA ALA A 9 -20.58 -14.56 35.21
C ALA A 9 -19.18 -14.85 34.67
N GLY A 10 -19.14 -15.53 33.53
CA GLY A 10 -17.92 -15.81 32.79
C GLY A 10 -17.22 -14.51 32.40
N PHE A 11 -15.93 -14.41 32.76
CA PHE A 11 -15.01 -13.47 32.15
C PHE A 11 -14.96 -13.77 30.65
N ILE A 12 -15.60 -12.94 29.83
CA ILE A 12 -15.36 -12.91 28.40
C ILE A 12 -13.93 -12.40 28.23
N ALA A 13 -13.01 -13.32 27.96
CA ALA A 13 -11.68 -12.99 27.46
C ALA A 13 -11.88 -12.25 26.14
N ALA A 14 -11.84 -10.92 26.18
CA ALA A 14 -11.70 -10.09 24.99
C ALA A 14 -10.35 -10.46 24.39
N GLY A 15 -10.38 -11.36 23.41
CA GLY A 15 -9.20 -11.75 22.66
C GLY A 15 -8.58 -10.52 22.03
N CYS A 16 -7.40 -10.14 22.51
CA CYS A 16 -6.47 -9.36 21.72
C CYS A 16 -6.08 -10.24 20.53
N ALA A 17 -6.90 -10.27 19.49
CA ALA A 17 -6.43 -10.68 18.18
C ALA A 17 -5.46 -9.58 17.76
N ALA A 18 -4.17 -9.78 18.08
CA ALA A 18 -3.13 -9.24 17.25
C ALA A 18 -3.45 -9.78 15.85
N THR A 19 -4.02 -8.93 15.02
CA THR A 19 -4.17 -9.21 13.60
C THR A 19 -2.76 -9.52 13.13
N ALA A 20 -2.47 -10.79 12.85
CA ALA A 20 -1.25 -11.19 12.18
C ALA A 20 -1.12 -10.24 10.98
N ALA A 21 0.09 -9.72 10.74
CA ALA A 21 0.38 -8.98 9.51
C ALA A 21 -0.20 -9.79 8.34
N GLU A 22 -1.32 -9.32 7.77
CA GLU A 22 -1.99 -10.04 6.70
C GLU A 22 -1.01 -10.07 5.52
N ASP A 23 -0.88 -11.21 4.86
CA ASP A 23 -0.10 -11.29 3.64
C ASP A 23 -0.77 -10.39 2.58
N LEU A 24 -0.16 -9.22 2.34
CA LEU A 24 -0.62 -8.26 1.35
C LEU A 24 -0.15 -8.61 -0.06
N SER A 25 0.51 -9.75 -0.26
CA SER A 25 0.96 -10.17 -1.58
C SER A 25 -0.22 -10.32 -2.54
N GLY A 26 -0.10 -9.71 -3.71
CA GLY A 26 -1.17 -9.77 -4.70
C GLY A 26 -1.16 -8.61 -5.68
N ARG A 27 -2.15 -8.64 -6.58
CA ARG A 27 -2.40 -7.56 -7.53
C ARG A 27 -3.48 -6.64 -6.99
N TYR A 28 -3.27 -5.35 -7.15
CA TYR A 28 -4.17 -4.29 -6.72
C TYR A 28 -4.56 -3.42 -7.90
N LYS A 29 -5.84 -3.09 -8.00
CA LYS A 29 -6.30 -1.96 -8.79
C LYS A 29 -6.02 -0.69 -7.99
N VAL A 30 -5.27 0.23 -8.57
CA VAL A 30 -4.95 1.53 -7.99
C VAL A 30 -5.87 2.56 -8.66
N ASN A 31 -6.56 3.35 -7.85
CA ASN A 31 -7.31 4.52 -8.31
C ASN A 31 -6.80 5.72 -7.53
N GLY A 32 -6.26 6.71 -8.24
CA GLY A 32 -5.66 7.88 -7.61
C GLY A 32 -6.26 9.19 -8.06
N THR A 33 -6.03 10.22 -7.26
CA THR A 33 -6.41 11.61 -7.51
C THR A 33 -5.18 12.49 -7.32
N LEU A 34 -4.79 13.20 -8.38
CA LEU A 34 -3.68 14.15 -8.38
C LEU A 34 -4.07 15.42 -7.60
N ALA A 35 -3.09 16.23 -7.18
CA ALA A 35 -3.32 17.54 -6.55
C ALA A 35 -4.20 18.52 -7.37
N ASN A 36 -4.33 18.32 -8.69
CA ASN A 36 -5.20 19.13 -9.56
C ASN A 36 -6.62 18.54 -9.73
N GLY A 37 -6.97 17.50 -8.97
CA GLY A 37 -8.28 16.85 -8.99
C GLY A 37 -8.48 15.84 -10.13
N ARG A 38 -7.53 15.71 -11.07
CA ARG A 38 -7.61 14.68 -12.11
C ARG A 38 -7.41 13.31 -11.49
N THR A 39 -8.22 12.35 -11.94
CA THR A 39 -8.14 10.95 -11.50
C THR A 39 -7.33 10.11 -12.48
N TYR A 40 -6.71 9.05 -11.99
CA TYR A 40 -6.07 8.01 -12.80
C TYR A 40 -6.39 6.61 -12.27
N SER A 41 -6.21 5.61 -13.11
CA SER A 41 -6.31 4.21 -12.72
C SER A 41 -5.19 3.40 -13.37
N ASN A 42 -4.54 2.58 -12.57
CA ASN A 42 -3.47 1.67 -12.94
C ASN A 42 -3.54 0.41 -12.06
N TRP A 43 -2.54 -0.45 -12.13
CA TRP A 43 -2.40 -1.59 -11.21
C TRP A 43 -1.04 -1.60 -10.56
N ALA A 44 -0.97 -2.20 -9.38
CA ALA A 44 0.27 -2.49 -8.67
C ALA A 44 0.30 -3.97 -8.26
N VAL A 45 1.49 -4.53 -8.12
CA VAL A 45 1.73 -5.85 -7.55
C VAL A 45 2.58 -5.66 -6.31
N ILE A 46 2.11 -6.19 -5.18
CA ILE A 46 2.85 -6.25 -3.93
C ILE A 46 3.35 -7.69 -3.76
N LYS A 47 4.61 -7.82 -3.34
CA LYS A 47 5.22 -9.09 -2.95
C LYS A 47 5.88 -8.92 -1.58
N MET A 48 5.38 -9.62 -0.57
CA MET A 48 6.01 -9.62 0.74
C MET A 48 7.41 -10.25 0.64
N SER A 49 8.43 -9.54 1.12
CA SER A 49 9.82 -9.99 1.20
C SER A 49 10.20 -10.48 2.59
N SER A 50 9.46 -10.04 3.60
CA SER A 50 9.45 -10.57 4.97
C SER A 50 8.05 -10.36 5.59
N GLU A 51 7.90 -10.58 6.90
CA GLU A 51 6.66 -10.27 7.63
C GLU A 51 6.24 -8.80 7.48
N ASN A 52 7.22 -7.88 7.48
CA ASN A 52 6.97 -6.44 7.58
C ASN A 52 7.59 -5.65 6.41
N THR A 53 8.13 -6.31 5.39
CA THR A 53 8.73 -5.64 4.23
C THR A 53 8.21 -6.24 2.93
N CYS A 54 8.14 -5.43 1.88
CA CYS A 54 7.65 -5.84 0.58
C CYS A 54 8.33 -5.09 -0.57
N ASP A 55 8.21 -5.68 -1.75
CA ASP A 55 8.43 -5.00 -3.02
C ASP A 55 7.07 -4.61 -3.61
N ILE A 56 7.00 -3.43 -4.22
CA ILE A 56 5.82 -2.96 -4.95
C ILE A 56 6.23 -2.54 -6.36
N THR A 57 5.47 -3.00 -7.36
CA THR A 57 5.70 -2.68 -8.77
C THR A 57 4.41 -2.18 -9.40
N TRP A 58 4.44 -0.99 -10.00
CA TRP A 58 3.32 -0.42 -10.73
C TRP A 58 3.35 -0.81 -12.20
N SER A 59 2.20 -0.68 -12.86
CA SER A 59 2.02 -1.04 -14.26
C SER A 59 2.88 -0.24 -15.25
N ASP A 60 3.35 0.94 -14.85
CA ASP A 60 4.24 1.80 -15.64
C ASP A 60 5.72 1.37 -15.54
N GLY A 61 6.02 0.35 -14.73
CA GLY A 61 7.37 -0.16 -14.51
C GLY A 61 8.06 0.46 -13.30
N THR A 62 7.46 1.44 -12.63
CA THR A 62 7.96 1.99 -11.36
C THR A 62 8.08 0.87 -10.34
N LYS A 63 9.20 0.86 -9.61
CA LYS A 63 9.47 -0.10 -8.54
C LYS A 63 9.73 0.65 -7.24
N GLY A 64 9.26 0.07 -6.16
CA GLY A 64 9.48 0.58 -4.81
C GLY A 64 9.65 -0.54 -3.80
N VAL A 65 10.13 -0.15 -2.63
CA VAL A 65 10.18 -0.99 -1.44
C VAL A 65 9.16 -0.45 -0.44
N CYS A 66 8.53 -1.35 0.30
CA CYS A 66 7.54 -1.02 1.29
C CYS A 66 7.80 -1.69 2.64
N MET A 67 7.27 -1.06 3.69
CA MET A 67 7.31 -1.54 5.06
C MET A 67 5.90 -1.48 5.64
N LEU A 68 5.47 -2.60 6.22
CA LEU A 68 4.22 -2.74 6.96
C LEU A 68 4.50 -2.63 8.46
N ASN A 69 3.79 -1.75 9.15
CA ASN A 69 3.82 -1.64 10.60
C ASN A 69 2.38 -1.55 11.13
N GLY A 70 1.90 -2.63 11.74
CA GLY A 70 0.50 -2.78 12.11
C GLY A 70 -0.39 -2.70 10.87
N THR A 71 -1.24 -1.69 10.80
CA THR A 71 -2.15 -1.45 9.67
C THR A 71 -1.69 -0.32 8.77
N THR A 72 -0.42 0.11 8.88
CA THR A 72 0.14 1.18 8.04
C THR A 72 1.22 0.62 7.11
N LEU A 73 1.04 0.80 5.81
CA LEU A 73 2.02 0.45 4.79
C LEU A 73 2.66 1.73 4.25
N SER A 74 3.97 1.87 4.43
CA SER A 74 4.75 2.95 3.81
C SER A 74 5.54 2.41 2.63
N TYR A 75 5.76 3.22 1.60
CA TYR A 75 6.63 2.86 0.49
C TYR A 75 7.55 4.01 0.07
N ALA A 76 8.65 3.64 -0.56
CA ALA A 76 9.53 4.54 -1.29
C ALA A 76 9.80 3.95 -2.67
N SER A 77 9.72 4.79 -3.70
CA SER A 77 9.97 4.45 -5.09
C SER A 77 10.79 5.53 -5.78
N VAL A 78 11.31 5.20 -6.96
CA VAL A 78 11.97 6.16 -7.84
C VAL A 78 11.21 6.18 -9.15
N ILE A 79 10.75 7.36 -9.54
CA ILE A 79 10.07 7.59 -10.81
C ILE A 79 11.10 8.02 -11.85
N LEU A 80 11.00 7.44 -13.05
CA LEU A 80 11.77 7.86 -14.22
C LEU A 80 10.85 8.65 -15.15
N PRO A 81 10.80 9.99 -15.04
CA PRO A 81 9.92 10.80 -15.86
C PRO A 81 10.26 10.66 -17.34
N GLY A 82 9.24 10.34 -18.14
CA GLY A 82 9.32 10.36 -19.61
C GLY A 82 9.49 9.01 -20.29
N LEU A 83 9.51 7.88 -19.57
CA LEU A 83 9.76 6.57 -20.18
C LEU A 83 8.86 5.45 -19.66
N PRO A 84 7.86 5.01 -20.46
CA PRO A 84 7.25 3.71 -20.25
C PRO A 84 8.18 2.62 -20.79
N GLY A 85 8.56 1.68 -19.91
CA GLY A 85 9.16 0.37 -20.22
C GLY A 85 10.07 0.25 -21.46
N GLY A 86 11.39 0.27 -21.26
CA GLY A 86 12.35 -0.21 -22.25
C GLY A 86 13.80 0.21 -21.97
N GLU A 87 14.74 -0.70 -22.14
CA GLU A 87 16.18 -0.36 -22.23
C GLU A 87 16.41 0.62 -23.37
N HIS A 88 17.30 1.59 -23.13
CA HIS A 88 17.58 2.67 -24.07
C HIS A 88 18.60 2.27 -25.15
N PRO A 89 18.24 2.30 -26.45
CA PRO A 89 19.17 1.97 -27.53
C PRO A 89 20.14 3.12 -27.91
N PHE A 90 20.07 4.28 -27.25
CA PHE A 90 20.89 5.45 -27.60
C PHE A 90 21.43 6.20 -26.36
N GLY A 91 22.54 5.72 -25.79
CA GLY A 91 23.37 6.45 -24.82
C GLY A 91 22.70 6.81 -23.48
N GLU A 92 23.51 7.19 -22.49
CA GLU A 92 23.02 7.71 -21.20
C GLU A 92 22.23 9.01 -21.40
N ILE A 93 20.91 8.90 -21.58
CA ILE A 93 20.02 9.99 -21.20
C ILE A 93 20.02 9.97 -19.68
N CYS A 94 20.59 11.01 -19.06
CA CYS A 94 20.45 11.27 -17.62
C CYS A 94 18.97 11.57 -17.33
N VAL A 95 18.14 10.53 -17.25
CA VAL A 95 16.78 10.65 -16.75
C VAL A 95 16.91 10.92 -15.27
N LYS A 96 16.54 12.12 -14.83
CA LYS A 96 16.56 12.46 -13.42
C LYS A 96 15.54 11.58 -12.70
N ALA A 97 16.06 10.59 -11.99
CA ALA A 97 15.31 9.79 -11.04
C ALA A 97 14.75 10.72 -9.95
N GLU A 98 13.44 10.78 -9.83
CA GLU A 98 12.77 11.59 -8.81
C GLU A 98 12.18 10.67 -7.73
N PRO A 99 12.49 10.89 -6.46
CA PRO A 99 11.94 10.07 -5.40
C PRO A 99 10.45 10.33 -5.21
N GLN A 100 9.73 9.25 -4.90
CA GLN A 100 8.35 9.28 -4.45
C GLN A 100 8.25 8.49 -3.15
N VAL A 101 7.43 8.98 -2.24
CA VAL A 101 7.08 8.29 -1.00
C VAL A 101 5.57 8.30 -0.82
N GLY A 102 5.04 7.31 -0.14
CA GLY A 102 3.64 7.33 0.26
C GLY A 102 3.36 6.44 1.46
N VAL A 103 2.19 6.68 2.04
CA VAL A 103 1.70 6.01 3.24
C VAL A 103 0.26 5.64 3.00
N TYR A 104 -0.08 4.38 3.23
CA TYR A 104 -1.42 3.84 3.16
C TYR A 104 -1.84 3.24 4.49
N GLN A 105 -3.13 3.40 4.79
CA GLN A 105 -3.84 2.68 5.81
C GLN A 105 -4.44 1.42 5.20
N VAL A 106 -4.10 0.26 5.76
CA VAL A 106 -4.62 -1.06 5.37
C VAL A 106 -5.94 -1.30 6.11
N ALA A 107 -6.96 -1.67 5.35
CA ALA A 107 -8.27 -2.07 5.85
C ALA A 107 -8.36 -3.60 6.01
N PRO A 108 -9.29 -4.13 6.83
CA PRO A 108 -9.44 -5.57 7.06
C PRO A 108 -9.80 -6.41 5.82
N ASP A 109 -10.19 -5.77 4.70
CA ASP A 109 -10.47 -6.46 3.45
C ASP A 109 -9.26 -6.52 2.50
N GLY A 110 -8.09 -6.08 2.99
CA GLY A 110 -6.85 -5.93 2.24
C GLY A 110 -6.81 -4.68 1.35
N SER A 111 -7.88 -3.89 1.28
CA SER A 111 -7.82 -2.60 0.58
C SER A 111 -6.94 -1.62 1.34
N MET A 112 -6.34 -0.69 0.62
CA MET A 112 -5.46 0.32 1.20
C MET A 112 -5.85 1.69 0.67
N GLU A 113 -5.82 2.69 1.54
CA GLU A 113 -6.10 4.08 1.17
C GLU A 113 -5.06 4.99 1.81
N GLY A 114 -4.61 6.00 1.06
CA GLY A 114 -3.58 6.88 1.58
C GLY A 114 -3.18 8.00 0.65
N ALA A 115 -1.99 8.54 0.90
CA ALA A 115 -1.45 9.66 0.16
C ALA A 115 0.01 9.42 -0.21
N TYR A 116 0.42 10.07 -1.29
CA TYR A 116 1.79 10.06 -1.75
C TYR A 116 2.28 11.48 -2.04
N PHE A 117 3.61 11.61 -2.12
CA PHE A 117 4.30 12.81 -2.56
C PHE A 117 5.33 12.44 -3.62
N ASP A 118 5.37 13.19 -4.71
CA ASP A 118 6.30 13.02 -5.81
C ASP A 118 7.14 14.30 -6.00
N ASN A 119 8.47 14.14 -6.01
CA ASN A 119 9.41 15.24 -6.22
C ASN A 119 9.40 15.79 -7.67
N THR A 120 8.99 15.00 -8.66
CA THR A 120 8.89 15.42 -10.07
C THR A 120 7.93 16.59 -10.23
N SER A 121 6.76 16.48 -9.60
CA SER A 121 5.70 17.49 -9.65
C SER A 121 5.68 18.41 -8.43
N ASN A 122 6.50 18.12 -7.41
CA ASN A 122 6.50 18.77 -6.10
C ASN A 122 5.08 18.86 -5.51
N LYS A 123 4.30 17.79 -5.72
CA LYS A 123 2.88 17.68 -5.40
C LYS A 123 2.57 16.29 -4.89
N GLY A 124 1.54 16.20 -4.07
CA GLY A 124 0.99 14.94 -3.61
C GLY A 124 -0.32 14.55 -4.29
N GLY A 125 -0.82 13.39 -3.92
CA GLY A 125 -2.11 12.88 -4.33
C GLY A 125 -2.63 11.86 -3.33
N HIS A 126 -3.86 11.39 -3.58
CA HIS A 126 -4.49 10.32 -2.80
C HIS A 126 -4.71 9.10 -3.68
N GLU A 127 -4.60 7.91 -3.10
CA GLU A 127 -4.83 6.67 -3.80
C GLU A 127 -5.63 5.68 -2.95
N LYS A 128 -6.41 4.86 -3.66
CA LYS A 128 -7.03 3.66 -3.13
C LYS A 128 -6.57 2.44 -3.93
N LEU A 129 -5.97 1.48 -3.24
CA LEU A 129 -5.57 0.18 -3.75
C LEU A 129 -6.63 -0.85 -3.35
N THR A 130 -7.19 -1.55 -4.32
CA THR A 130 -8.22 -2.57 -4.10
C THR A 130 -7.71 -3.93 -4.60
N PRO A 131 -7.67 -4.99 -3.77
CA PRO A 131 -7.26 -6.32 -4.21
C PRO A 131 -8.04 -6.78 -5.43
N VAL A 132 -7.34 -7.30 -6.43
CA VAL A 132 -7.94 -8.00 -7.57
C VAL A 132 -8.01 -9.48 -7.19
N ARG A 133 -9.20 -9.94 -6.81
CA ARG A 133 -9.47 -11.36 -6.57
C ARG A 133 -9.59 -12.13 -7.87
#